data_AF-A0A0D2UWA9-F1
#
_entry.id   AF-A0A0D2UWA9-F1
#
_cell.length_a   1.000
_cell.length_b   1.000
_cell.length_c   1.000
_cell.angle_alpha   90.00
_cell.angle_beta   90.00
_cell.angle_gamma   90.00
#
_symmetry.space_group_name_H-M   'P 1'
#
loop_
_entity.id
_entity.type
_entity.pdbx_description
1 polymer ?
#
loop_
_entity_poly.entity_id
_entity_poly.type
_entity_poly.pdbx_seq_one_letter_code
_entity_poly.pdbx_strand_id
1 'polypeptide(L)'
;MTFKDDGRDGSEAKYDREFFSKLLFQVPISEMKFLSKLAFLCNIAYVIPKIEGIYLRRYYGLYLIASSLETKAEATSSSKAKLEEFGSEKAIHSSKDQLLSMAAHQSFHSSPFEWIICDDPIRHTRIFVIQGPDSLTSWWRVLFFHPTKFEGKLDVFVHKGMYEAAKVIYEKVIPHAVDFLQTHGEHARFQFTGHSLGGSIAVLVSLMLLIRNVVRCSMVEPVVTFGSPFVLCGGRKLLDAQIYNVIMHRDIVPRGFSCNIPGFLISILKLFKRSLHSHPCLNENKFMYSPLGELLILQPNAKSSPGHPLLPPGTAFYALDTTGCKDTSNAAINGFLNSPHPLQTLFDGKAYGDDGTVSLNHDSSSYLKAIKGVLRLHIRATIVPKLREKKSLLWPLLVSPSPNSWQHERNPKPAN
;
A
#
# COMPACT_ATOMS: atom_id res chain seq x y z
N MET A 1 31.03 3.52 -5.47
CA MET A 1 30.98 4.71 -6.37
C MET A 1 30.24 5.81 -5.63
N THR A 2 30.94 6.87 -5.23
CA THR A 2 30.29 8.08 -4.69
C THR A 2 29.77 8.90 -5.86
N PHE A 3 28.46 9.01 -5.99
CA PHE A 3 27.81 9.90 -6.96
C PHE A 3 28.19 11.35 -6.60
N LYS A 4 29.02 11.99 -7.43
CA LYS A 4 29.24 13.44 -7.35
C LYS A 4 28.10 14.12 -8.09
N ASP A 5 27.59 15.17 -7.46
CA ASP A 5 26.46 15.96 -7.89
C ASP A 5 26.89 16.91 -9.04
N ASP A 6 26.20 16.83 -10.17
CA ASP A 6 26.50 17.60 -11.37
C ASP A 6 25.85 19.00 -11.27
N GLY A 7 26.42 19.83 -10.39
CA GLY A 7 26.57 21.29 -10.50
C GLY A 7 25.47 22.11 -11.18
N ARG A 8 24.19 21.88 -10.90
CA ARG A 8 23.13 22.87 -11.20
C ARG A 8 22.43 23.29 -9.93
N ASP A 9 22.77 24.51 -9.50
CA ASP A 9 22.22 25.29 -8.40
C ASP A 9 20.69 25.22 -8.31
N GLY A 10 20.21 24.36 -7.44
CA GLY A 10 19.15 24.69 -6.51
C GLY A 10 19.63 24.10 -5.20
N SER A 11 19.87 24.93 -4.18
CA SER A 11 20.27 24.44 -2.86
C SER A 11 19.30 23.34 -2.43
N GLU A 12 19.68 22.07 -2.55
CA GLU A 12 18.94 20.98 -1.91
C GLU A 12 18.95 21.36 -0.43
N ALA A 13 17.80 21.81 0.08
CA ALA A 13 17.66 22.09 1.49
C ALA A 13 18.08 20.81 2.20
N LYS A 14 19.27 20.84 2.82
CA LYS A 14 19.83 19.69 3.50
C LYS A 14 19.02 19.53 4.77
N TYR A 15 17.93 18.80 4.68
CA TYR A 15 17.08 18.49 5.83
C TYR A 15 17.93 17.72 6.83
N ASP A 16 18.16 18.32 7.98
CA ASP A 16 18.63 17.58 9.14
C ASP A 16 17.44 16.91 9.82
N ARG A 17 17.76 15.99 10.75
CA ARG A 17 16.74 15.28 11.53
C ARG A 17 15.83 16.22 12.29
N GLU A 18 16.36 17.35 12.78
CA GLU A 18 15.61 18.26 13.63
C GLU A 18 14.51 18.97 12.82
N PHE A 19 14.86 19.49 11.65
CA PHE A 19 13.88 20.12 10.75
C PHE A 19 12.84 19.10 10.29
N PHE A 20 13.28 17.92 9.84
CA PHE A 20 12.36 16.90 9.33
C PHE A 20 11.38 16.44 10.42
N SER A 21 11.83 16.33 11.68
CA SER A 21 10.99 15.92 12.80
C SER A 21 9.84 16.89 13.10
N LYS A 22 9.99 18.18 12.79
CA LYS A 22 8.94 19.21 12.97
C LYS A 22 7.78 19.03 11.99
N LEU A 23 7.99 18.26 10.91
CA LEU A 23 6.98 17.95 9.90
C LEU A 23 6.29 16.60 10.15
N LEU A 24 6.57 15.91 11.26
CA LEU A 24 6.05 14.57 11.53
C LEU A 24 5.00 14.59 12.63
N PHE A 25 3.83 14.00 12.33
CA PHE A 25 2.78 13.72 13.31
C PHE A 25 2.69 12.22 13.56
N GLN A 26 2.38 11.80 14.79
CA GLN A 26 2.09 10.39 15.06
C GLN A 26 0.74 10.02 14.47
N VAL A 27 0.70 8.92 13.70
CA VAL A 27 -0.56 8.38 13.18
C VAL A 27 -1.45 7.97 14.37
N PRO A 28 -2.72 8.42 14.44
CA PRO A 28 -3.65 8.03 15.49
C PRO A 28 -3.84 6.51 15.60
N ILE A 29 -4.11 6.02 16.81
CA ILE A 29 -4.28 4.57 17.06
C ILE A 29 -5.44 3.97 16.26
N SER A 30 -6.56 4.70 16.14
CA SER A 30 -7.74 4.29 15.37
C SER A 30 -7.36 4.03 13.91
N GLU A 31 -6.59 4.94 13.34
CA GLU A 31 -6.08 4.85 11.99
C GLU A 31 -5.04 3.74 11.85
N MET A 32 -4.10 3.60 12.79
CA MET A 32 -3.15 2.48 12.80
C MET A 32 -3.84 1.11 12.84
N LYS A 33 -4.96 0.96 13.55
CA LYS A 33 -5.75 -0.29 13.57
C LYS A 33 -6.36 -0.57 12.19
N PHE A 34 -6.89 0.46 11.53
CA PHE A 34 -7.43 0.36 10.18
C PHE A 34 -6.32 0.00 9.18
N LEU A 35 -5.19 0.72 9.19
CA LEU A 35 -4.03 0.43 8.35
C LEU A 35 -3.47 -0.98 8.61
N SER A 36 -3.46 -1.45 9.87
CA SER A 36 -3.05 -2.82 10.21
C SER A 36 -3.99 -3.88 9.65
N LYS A 37 -5.30 -3.60 9.54
CA LYS A 37 -6.29 -4.50 8.92
C LYS A 37 -6.01 -4.62 7.41
N LEU A 38 -5.77 -3.50 6.73
CA LEU A 38 -5.43 -3.50 5.30
C LEU A 38 -4.07 -4.14 5.02
N ALA A 39 -3.05 -3.86 5.83
CA ALA A 39 -1.74 -4.51 5.71
C ALA A 39 -1.84 -6.05 5.88
N PHE A 40 -2.73 -6.52 6.76
CA PHE A 40 -3.01 -7.95 6.90
C PHE A 40 -3.63 -8.54 5.63
N LEU A 41 -4.63 -7.84 5.06
CA LEU A 41 -5.26 -8.26 3.80
C LEU A 41 -4.24 -8.33 2.66
N CYS A 42 -3.39 -7.31 2.52
CA CYS A 42 -2.31 -7.31 1.54
C CYS A 42 -1.34 -8.49 1.73
N ASN A 43 -1.02 -8.85 2.99
CA ASN A 43 -0.14 -9.98 3.28
C ASN A 43 -0.78 -11.34 2.93
N ILE A 44 -2.07 -11.54 3.23
CA ILE A 44 -2.74 -12.82 2.88
C ILE A 44 -3.05 -12.93 1.39
N ALA A 45 -3.09 -11.81 0.66
CA ALA A 45 -3.26 -11.82 -0.79
C ALA A 45 -2.10 -12.53 -1.51
N TYR A 46 -0.95 -12.73 -0.88
CA TYR A 46 0.16 -13.56 -1.40
C TYR A 46 -0.03 -15.08 -1.18
N VAL A 47 -1.09 -15.47 -0.46
CA VAL A 47 -1.40 -16.87 -0.14
C VAL A 47 -2.89 -17.16 -0.33
N ILE A 48 -3.49 -16.63 -1.40
CA ILE A 48 -4.93 -16.78 -1.73
C ILE A 48 -5.42 -18.24 -1.59
N PRO A 49 -4.72 -19.28 -2.11
CA PRO A 49 -5.18 -20.67 -1.96
C PRO A 49 -5.32 -21.15 -0.51
N LYS A 50 -4.67 -20.47 0.44
CA LYS A 50 -4.66 -20.81 1.87
C LYS A 50 -5.61 -19.93 2.70
N ILE A 51 -6.37 -19.03 2.07
CA ILE A 51 -7.30 -18.17 2.79
C ILE A 51 -8.51 -18.99 3.25
N GLU A 52 -8.68 -19.10 4.56
CA GLU A 52 -9.89 -19.65 5.16
C GLU A 52 -10.82 -18.51 5.61
N GLY A 53 -11.96 -18.36 4.92
CA GLY A 53 -12.93 -17.28 5.18
C GLY A 53 -13.43 -17.21 6.63
N ILE A 54 -13.45 -18.35 7.35
CA ILE A 54 -13.84 -18.40 8.76
C ILE A 54 -12.92 -17.56 9.66
N TYR A 55 -11.61 -17.51 9.37
CA TYR A 55 -10.66 -16.72 10.16
C TYR A 55 -10.77 -15.23 9.85
N LEU A 56 -11.03 -14.87 8.58
CA LEU A 56 -11.33 -13.48 8.21
C LEU A 56 -12.56 -12.97 8.97
N ARG A 57 -13.61 -13.79 9.03
CA ARG A 57 -14.84 -13.47 9.76
C ARG A 57 -14.58 -13.36 11.26
N ARG A 58 -13.94 -14.36 11.85
CA ARG A 58 -13.73 -14.45 13.31
C ARG A 58 -12.84 -13.34 13.86
N TYR A 59 -11.75 -13.01 13.16
CA TYR A 59 -10.74 -12.07 13.68
C TYR A 59 -10.87 -10.64 13.16
N TYR A 60 -11.46 -10.45 11.97
CA TYR A 60 -11.54 -9.13 11.34
C TYR A 60 -12.97 -8.70 10.97
N GLY A 61 -13.97 -9.57 11.19
CA GLY A 61 -15.35 -9.30 10.82
C GLY A 61 -15.57 -9.20 9.32
N LEU A 62 -14.66 -9.77 8.51
CA LEU A 62 -14.69 -9.67 7.06
C LEU A 62 -15.19 -10.96 6.41
N TYR A 63 -15.87 -10.80 5.28
CA TYR A 63 -16.36 -11.92 4.46
C TYR A 63 -15.60 -11.92 3.15
N LEU A 64 -14.94 -13.03 2.81
CA LEU A 64 -14.34 -13.19 1.48
C LEU A 64 -15.48 -13.41 0.47
N ILE A 65 -15.51 -12.59 -0.58
CA ILE A 65 -16.57 -12.57 -1.59
C ILE A 65 -16.13 -13.22 -2.88
N ALA A 66 -14.92 -12.90 -3.34
CA ALA A 66 -14.38 -13.42 -4.58
C ALA A 66 -12.85 -13.35 -4.57
N SER A 67 -12.23 -14.20 -5.37
CA SER A 67 -10.81 -14.16 -5.65
C SER A 67 -10.52 -14.38 -7.13
N SER A 68 -9.38 -13.87 -7.58
CA SER A 68 -8.90 -14.07 -8.95
C SER A 68 -8.67 -15.54 -9.29
N LEU A 69 -8.39 -16.40 -8.30
CA LEU A 69 -8.20 -17.84 -8.52
C LEU A 69 -9.51 -18.54 -8.87
N GLU A 70 -10.60 -18.23 -8.18
CA GLU A 70 -11.94 -18.74 -8.49
C GLU A 70 -12.36 -18.30 -9.90
N THR A 71 -12.21 -17.00 -10.21
CA THR A 71 -12.54 -16.48 -11.54
C THR A 71 -11.70 -17.11 -12.66
N LYS A 72 -10.41 -17.38 -12.41
CA LYS A 72 -9.53 -18.09 -13.37
C LYS A 72 -9.93 -19.55 -13.55
N ALA A 73 -10.32 -20.23 -12.46
CA ALA A 73 -10.81 -21.60 -12.52
C ALA A 73 -12.11 -21.71 -13.34
N GLU A 74 -13.09 -20.83 -13.06
CA GLU A 74 -14.35 -20.74 -13.79
C GLU A 74 -14.16 -20.45 -15.28
N ALA A 75 -13.29 -19.49 -15.60
CA ALA A 75 -12.96 -19.15 -16.99
C ALA A 75 -12.30 -20.33 -17.72
N THR A 76 -11.45 -21.09 -17.03
CA THR A 76 -10.81 -22.30 -17.59
C THR A 76 -11.83 -23.40 -17.84
N SER A 77 -12.76 -23.64 -16.91
CA SER A 77 -13.84 -24.61 -17.10
C SER A 77 -14.79 -24.20 -18.24
N SER A 78 -15.16 -22.93 -18.34
CA SER A 78 -16.03 -22.43 -19.42
C SER A 78 -15.34 -22.53 -20.78
N SER A 79 -14.04 -22.25 -20.85
CA SER A 79 -13.25 -22.38 -22.08
C SER A 79 -13.10 -23.83 -22.52
N LYS A 80 -12.90 -24.76 -21.58
CA LYS A 80 -12.90 -26.22 -21.86
C LYS A 80 -14.25 -26.70 -22.35
N ALA A 81 -15.34 -26.32 -21.68
CA ALA A 81 -16.70 -26.66 -22.12
C ALA A 81 -17.02 -26.14 -23.52
N LYS A 82 -16.62 -24.89 -23.84
CA LYS A 82 -16.77 -24.33 -25.19
C LYS A 82 -15.89 -25.02 -26.23
N LEU A 83 -14.68 -25.47 -25.88
CA LEU A 83 -13.82 -26.24 -26.78
C LEU A 83 -14.38 -27.64 -27.05
N GLU A 84 -14.98 -28.27 -26.05
CA GLU A 84 -15.66 -29.57 -26.17
C GLU A 84 -16.93 -29.45 -27.02
N GLU A 85 -17.67 -28.35 -26.90
CA GLU A 85 -18.84 -28.03 -27.74
C GLU A 85 -18.45 -27.69 -29.19
N PHE A 86 -17.36 -26.91 -29.40
CA PHE A 86 -16.82 -26.61 -30.75
C PHE A 86 -16.10 -27.80 -31.40
N GLY A 87 -15.63 -28.76 -30.60
CA GLY A 87 -14.97 -29.99 -31.06
C GLY A 87 -15.87 -30.94 -31.83
N SER A 88 -17.18 -30.67 -31.91
CA SER A 88 -18.13 -31.51 -32.65
C SER A 88 -18.31 -31.14 -34.12
N GLU A 89 -17.82 -30.00 -34.65
CA GLU A 89 -18.13 -29.66 -36.06
C GLU A 89 -17.05 -29.01 -36.95
N LYS A 90 -15.94 -28.42 -36.46
CA LYS A 90 -14.90 -27.87 -37.38
C LYS A 90 -13.48 -27.91 -36.82
N ALA A 91 -12.83 -29.07 -36.90
CA ALA A 91 -11.41 -29.21 -36.57
C ALA A 91 -10.61 -29.82 -37.73
N ILE A 92 -10.51 -29.13 -38.89
CA ILE A 92 -9.61 -29.57 -39.97
C ILE A 92 -8.70 -28.45 -40.53
N HIS A 93 -8.84 -27.15 -40.18
CA HIS A 93 -8.01 -26.12 -40.85
C HIS A 93 -7.61 -24.88 -40.02
N SER A 94 -7.03 -25.06 -38.83
CA SER A 94 -6.40 -23.94 -38.10
C SER A 94 -4.88 -23.98 -38.21
N SER A 95 -4.28 -22.93 -38.79
CA SER A 95 -2.83 -22.78 -38.93
C SER A 95 -2.13 -22.60 -37.58
N LYS A 96 -0.86 -23.02 -37.47
CA LYS A 96 -0.03 -22.89 -36.25
C LYS A 96 0.05 -21.44 -35.72
N ASP A 97 -0.02 -20.46 -36.61
CA ASP A 97 -0.05 -19.03 -36.26
C ASP A 97 -1.37 -18.58 -35.64
N GLN A 98 -2.50 -19.20 -36.01
CA GLN A 98 -3.80 -18.95 -35.36
C GLN A 98 -3.79 -19.47 -33.93
N LEU A 99 -3.27 -20.69 -33.70
CA LEU A 99 -3.11 -21.25 -32.35
C LEU A 99 -2.14 -20.43 -31.48
N LEU A 100 -1.05 -19.93 -32.05
CA LEU A 100 -0.11 -19.03 -31.37
C LEU A 100 -0.74 -17.66 -31.08
N SER A 101 -1.55 -17.10 -31.99
CA SER A 101 -2.29 -15.85 -31.76
C SER A 101 -3.37 -16.02 -30.68
N MET A 102 -4.04 -17.18 -30.61
CA MET A 102 -5.03 -17.51 -29.58
C MET A 102 -4.37 -17.71 -28.22
N ALA A 103 -3.20 -18.36 -28.18
CA ALA A 103 -2.39 -18.49 -26.96
C ALA A 103 -1.81 -17.14 -26.49
N ALA A 104 -1.41 -16.26 -27.42
CA ALA A 104 -1.00 -14.89 -27.14
C ALA A 104 -2.18 -14.06 -26.61
N HIS A 105 -3.36 -14.14 -27.25
CA HIS A 105 -4.58 -13.48 -26.78
C HIS A 105 -5.04 -14.00 -25.40
N GLN A 106 -4.92 -15.30 -25.11
CA GLN A 106 -5.21 -15.86 -23.78
C GLN A 106 -4.21 -15.38 -22.71
N SER A 107 -2.93 -15.24 -23.05
CA SER A 107 -1.90 -14.75 -22.11
C SER A 107 -2.00 -13.24 -21.83
N PHE A 108 -2.67 -12.46 -22.69
CA PHE A 108 -3.04 -11.08 -22.38
C PHE A 108 -4.31 -10.97 -21.50
N HIS A 109 -5.16 -11.99 -21.47
CA HIS A 109 -6.34 -12.04 -20.59
C HIS A 109 -6.05 -12.52 -19.17
N SER A 110 -4.92 -13.21 -18.93
CA SER A 110 -4.46 -13.54 -17.58
C SER A 110 -3.66 -12.38 -16.99
N SER A 111 -4.33 -11.54 -16.18
CA SER A 111 -3.62 -10.53 -15.37
C SER A 111 -2.52 -11.21 -14.53
N PRO A 112 -1.28 -10.68 -14.52
CA PRO A 112 -0.21 -11.14 -13.62
C PRO A 112 -0.44 -10.71 -12.17
N PHE A 113 -1.48 -9.91 -11.93
CA PHE A 113 -1.93 -9.50 -10.61
C PHE A 113 -3.11 -10.37 -10.20
N GLU A 114 -2.97 -11.00 -9.04
CA GLU A 114 -4.10 -11.62 -8.34
C GLU A 114 -4.80 -10.60 -7.45
N TRP A 115 -6.02 -10.91 -7.05
CA TRP A 115 -6.81 -10.04 -6.21
C TRP A 115 -7.79 -10.85 -5.36
N ILE A 116 -8.20 -10.25 -4.24
CA ILE A 116 -9.30 -10.73 -3.42
C ILE A 116 -10.27 -9.59 -3.14
N ILE A 117 -11.54 -9.93 -2.97
CA ILE A 117 -12.61 -9.00 -2.60
C ILE A 117 -13.18 -9.44 -1.26
N CYS A 118 -13.26 -8.53 -0.30
CA CYS A 118 -13.84 -8.78 1.01
C CYS A 118 -14.91 -7.74 1.34
N ASP A 119 -15.98 -8.14 2.04
CA ASP A 119 -16.97 -7.20 2.55
C ASP A 119 -16.83 -7.00 4.08
N ASP A 120 -16.93 -5.75 4.51
CA ASP A 120 -17.14 -5.34 5.90
C ASP A 120 -18.62 -4.95 6.06
N PRO A 121 -19.48 -5.85 6.60
CA PRO A 121 -20.92 -5.62 6.64
C PRO A 121 -21.31 -4.54 7.64
N ILE A 122 -20.47 -4.26 8.65
CA ILE A 122 -20.75 -3.23 9.66
C ILE A 122 -20.61 -1.85 9.02
N ARG A 123 -19.66 -1.70 8.09
CA ARG A 123 -19.37 -0.43 7.42
C ARG A 123 -19.98 -0.32 6.02
N HIS A 124 -20.71 -1.34 5.58
CA HIS A 124 -21.17 -1.49 4.19
C HIS A 124 -20.04 -1.21 3.19
N THR A 125 -18.85 -1.78 3.45
CA THR A 125 -17.65 -1.52 2.66
C THR A 125 -17.22 -2.75 1.89
N ARG A 126 -17.10 -2.64 0.56
CA ARG A 126 -16.44 -3.64 -0.29
C ARG A 126 -14.97 -3.26 -0.47
N ILE A 127 -14.09 -4.19 -0.10
CA ILE A 127 -12.64 -4.02 -0.04
C ILE A 127 -12.01 -4.78 -1.21
N PHE A 128 -11.34 -4.06 -2.11
CA PHE A 128 -10.54 -4.61 -3.19
C PHE A 128 -9.07 -4.62 -2.80
N VAL A 129 -8.49 -5.81 -2.75
CA VAL A 129 -7.08 -6.03 -2.38
C VAL A 129 -6.36 -6.60 -3.60
N ILE A 130 -5.38 -5.85 -4.11
CA ILE A 130 -4.63 -6.25 -5.31
C ILE A 130 -3.23 -6.69 -4.89
N GLN A 131 -2.88 -7.93 -5.22
CA GLN A 131 -1.58 -8.53 -4.95
C GLN A 131 -0.55 -8.02 -5.96
N GLY A 132 0.64 -7.63 -5.50
CA GLY A 132 1.79 -7.42 -6.40
C GLY A 132 2.36 -8.77 -6.87
N PRO A 133 2.99 -8.85 -8.05
CA PRO A 133 3.54 -10.11 -8.55
C PRO A 133 4.61 -10.71 -7.62
N ASP A 134 4.61 -12.03 -7.47
CA ASP A 134 5.37 -12.80 -6.46
C ASP A 134 6.89 -12.75 -6.59
N SER A 135 7.44 -12.30 -7.72
CA SER A 135 8.88 -12.28 -7.95
C SER A 135 9.42 -10.87 -8.14
N LEU A 136 10.35 -10.49 -7.26
CA LEU A 136 11.25 -9.36 -7.44
C LEU A 136 12.15 -9.50 -8.68
N THR A 137 12.10 -10.62 -9.41
CA THR A 137 12.77 -10.79 -10.70
C THR A 137 11.88 -10.43 -11.91
N SER A 138 10.58 -10.21 -11.69
CA SER A 138 9.62 -9.86 -12.75
C SER A 138 9.21 -8.38 -12.73
N TRP A 139 9.35 -7.65 -11.61
CA TRP A 139 8.95 -6.22 -11.56
C TRP A 139 9.76 -5.34 -12.52
N TRP A 140 11.06 -5.61 -12.72
CA TRP A 140 11.85 -4.84 -13.69
C TRP A 140 11.48 -5.15 -15.14
N ARG A 141 10.86 -6.30 -15.42
CA ARG A 141 10.33 -6.62 -16.77
C ARG A 141 9.07 -5.83 -17.09
N VAL A 142 8.40 -5.27 -16.08
CA VAL A 142 7.28 -4.32 -16.22
C VAL A 142 7.78 -2.88 -16.45
N LEU A 143 9.09 -2.60 -16.36
CA LEU A 143 9.73 -1.30 -16.60
C LEU A 143 9.85 -0.95 -18.08
N PHE A 144 8.73 -0.98 -18.79
CA PHE A 144 8.56 -0.10 -19.92
C PHE A 144 8.34 1.31 -19.36
N PHE A 145 9.42 2.11 -19.24
CA PHE A 145 9.45 3.52 -18.82
C PHE A 145 8.65 4.48 -19.71
N HIS A 146 7.67 3.99 -20.45
CA HIS A 146 6.87 4.80 -21.35
C HIS A 146 5.81 5.53 -20.52
N PRO A 147 5.87 6.86 -20.39
CA PRO A 147 4.73 7.61 -19.94
C PRO A 147 3.64 7.53 -21.02
N THR A 148 2.38 7.52 -20.60
CA THR A 148 1.22 7.71 -21.47
C THR A 148 0.20 8.61 -20.79
N LYS A 149 -0.73 9.19 -21.54
CA LYS A 149 -1.80 10.02 -20.93
C LYS A 149 -2.77 9.14 -20.16
N PHE A 150 -3.10 9.53 -18.94
CA PHE A 150 -4.10 8.86 -18.11
C PHE A 150 -5.51 9.34 -18.48
N GLU A 151 -6.42 8.39 -18.79
CA GLU A 151 -7.83 8.64 -19.19
C GLU A 151 -8.04 9.66 -20.34
N GLY A 152 -6.99 10.02 -21.09
CA GLY A 152 -7.03 10.83 -22.31
C GLY A 152 -7.42 12.31 -22.17
N LYS A 153 -8.12 12.69 -21.09
CA LYS A 153 -8.70 14.03 -20.87
C LYS A 153 -7.92 14.88 -19.87
N LEU A 154 -6.97 14.28 -19.16
CA LEU A 154 -6.23 14.91 -18.09
C LEU A 154 -4.79 15.17 -18.54
N ASP A 155 -4.23 16.32 -18.16
CA ASP A 155 -2.80 16.60 -18.32
C ASP A 155 -1.99 15.87 -17.23
N VAL A 156 -2.14 14.55 -17.22
CA VAL A 156 -1.57 13.63 -16.24
C VAL A 156 -0.96 12.48 -17.00
N PHE A 157 0.33 12.26 -16.76
CA PHE A 157 1.04 11.12 -17.31
C PHE A 157 1.05 9.97 -16.31
N VAL A 158 0.92 8.76 -16.83
CA VAL A 158 0.97 7.52 -16.06
C VAL A 158 1.98 6.56 -16.68
N HIS A 159 2.59 5.72 -15.86
CA HIS A 159 3.38 4.60 -16.33
C HIS A 159 2.54 3.66 -17.21
N LYS A 160 2.86 3.53 -18.50
CA LYS A 160 2.07 2.78 -19.49
C LYS A 160 1.82 1.33 -19.07
N GLY A 161 2.85 0.60 -18.65
CA GLY A 161 2.70 -0.81 -18.22
C GLY A 161 1.69 -0.98 -17.08
N MET A 162 1.80 -0.15 -16.04
CA MET A 162 0.87 -0.13 -14.90
C MET A 162 -0.53 0.28 -15.32
N TYR A 163 -0.68 1.23 -16.24
CA TYR A 163 -2.00 1.63 -16.72
C TYR A 163 -2.68 0.53 -17.55
N GLU A 164 -1.96 -0.15 -18.44
CA GLU A 164 -2.54 -1.28 -19.18
C GLU A 164 -2.91 -2.43 -18.24
N ALA A 165 -2.07 -2.75 -17.25
CA ALA A 165 -2.41 -3.73 -16.22
C ALA A 165 -3.64 -3.31 -15.39
N ALA A 166 -3.76 -2.03 -15.06
CA ALA A 166 -4.89 -1.48 -14.32
C ALA A 166 -6.19 -1.59 -15.13
N LYS A 167 -6.16 -1.40 -16.45
CA LYS A 167 -7.34 -1.65 -17.31
C LYS A 167 -7.80 -3.10 -17.22
N VAL A 168 -6.88 -4.06 -17.26
CA VAL A 168 -7.24 -5.48 -17.14
C VAL A 168 -7.89 -5.75 -15.78
N ILE A 169 -7.32 -5.24 -14.67
CA ILE A 169 -7.91 -5.40 -13.34
C ILE A 169 -9.25 -4.68 -13.23
N TYR A 170 -9.37 -3.47 -13.78
CA TYR A 170 -10.59 -2.68 -13.79
C TYR A 170 -11.76 -3.49 -14.38
N GLU A 171 -11.59 -4.10 -15.55
CA GLU A 171 -12.62 -4.97 -16.16
C GLU A 171 -13.02 -6.16 -15.27
N LYS A 172 -12.12 -6.66 -14.43
CA LYS A 172 -12.43 -7.75 -13.48
C LYS A 172 -13.17 -7.26 -12.24
N VAL A 173 -12.90 -6.06 -11.76
CA VAL A 173 -13.46 -5.56 -10.49
C VAL A 173 -14.75 -4.76 -10.64
N ILE A 174 -15.01 -4.13 -11.80
CA ILE A 174 -16.24 -3.34 -12.03
C ILE A 174 -17.50 -4.15 -11.71
N PRO A 175 -17.69 -5.40 -12.19
CA PRO A 175 -18.95 -6.11 -11.95
C PRO A 175 -19.24 -6.24 -10.45
N HIS A 176 -18.20 -6.49 -9.65
CA HIS A 176 -18.31 -6.56 -8.20
C HIS A 176 -18.56 -5.20 -7.54
N ALA A 177 -18.06 -4.09 -8.10
CA ALA A 177 -18.37 -2.76 -7.60
C ALA A 177 -19.84 -2.37 -7.89
N VAL A 178 -20.31 -2.64 -9.12
CA VAL A 178 -21.67 -2.33 -9.56
C VAL A 178 -22.71 -3.15 -8.80
N ASP A 179 -22.50 -4.45 -8.64
CA ASP A 179 -23.37 -5.34 -7.84
C ASP A 179 -23.50 -4.84 -6.39
N PHE A 180 -22.38 -4.46 -5.77
CA PHE A 180 -22.40 -3.93 -4.41
C PHE A 180 -23.17 -2.62 -4.30
N LEU A 181 -22.98 -1.73 -5.28
CA LEU A 181 -23.66 -0.45 -5.37
C LEU A 181 -25.17 -0.64 -5.54
N GLN A 182 -25.60 -1.60 -6.37
CA GLN A 182 -27.01 -1.94 -6.55
C GLN A 182 -27.63 -2.47 -5.26
N THR A 183 -26.87 -3.26 -4.50
CA THR A 183 -27.34 -3.86 -3.24
C THR A 183 -27.42 -2.84 -2.10
N HIS A 184 -26.45 -1.90 -1.99
CA HIS A 184 -26.31 -1.03 -0.82
C HIS A 184 -26.62 0.46 -1.10
N GLY A 185 -26.84 0.85 -2.35
CA GLY A 185 -27.19 2.21 -2.75
C GLY A 185 -26.18 3.25 -2.23
N GLU A 186 -26.69 4.33 -1.63
CA GLU A 186 -25.86 5.43 -1.12
C GLU A 186 -24.99 5.07 0.10
N HIS A 187 -25.31 3.96 0.78
CA HIS A 187 -24.54 3.46 1.90
C HIS A 187 -23.31 2.66 1.47
N ALA A 188 -23.22 2.28 0.19
CA ALA A 188 -22.07 1.58 -0.34
C ALA A 188 -20.77 2.38 -0.10
N ARG A 189 -19.76 1.70 0.43
CA ARG A 189 -18.39 2.20 0.55
C ARG A 189 -17.43 1.29 -0.19
N PHE A 190 -16.40 1.86 -0.79
CA PHE A 190 -15.40 1.15 -1.56
C PHE A 190 -14.01 1.45 -1.04
N GLN A 191 -13.33 0.40 -0.60
CA GLN A 191 -11.96 0.47 -0.11
C GLN A 191 -11.02 -0.18 -1.13
N PHE A 192 -9.97 0.52 -1.53
CA PHE A 192 -8.93 -0.02 -2.39
C PHE A 192 -7.62 -0.11 -1.62
N THR A 193 -6.92 -1.24 -1.75
CA THR A 193 -5.59 -1.40 -1.17
C THR A 193 -4.74 -2.38 -1.96
N GLY A 194 -3.43 -2.29 -1.76
CA GLY A 194 -2.49 -3.23 -2.35
C GLY A 194 -1.07 -2.98 -1.86
N HIS A 195 -0.23 -3.98 -2.07
CA HIS A 195 1.18 -3.95 -1.74
C HIS A 195 2.04 -3.87 -3.01
N SER A 196 3.18 -3.17 -2.95
CA SER A 196 4.11 -3.05 -4.07
C SER A 196 3.38 -2.54 -5.33
N LEU A 197 3.61 -3.15 -6.50
CA LEU A 197 2.90 -2.81 -7.73
C LEU A 197 1.37 -2.91 -7.60
N GLY A 198 0.85 -3.84 -6.78
CA GLY A 198 -0.59 -4.00 -6.56
C GLY A 198 -1.26 -2.76 -5.97
N GLY A 199 -0.57 -2.02 -5.09
CA GLY A 199 -1.08 -0.76 -4.56
C GLY A 199 -1.10 0.36 -5.60
N SER A 200 -0.14 0.41 -6.53
CA SER A 200 -0.20 1.34 -7.67
C SER A 200 -1.40 1.03 -8.57
N ILE A 201 -1.70 -0.25 -8.81
CA ILE A 201 -2.90 -0.66 -9.55
C ILE A 201 -4.17 -0.26 -8.78
N ALA A 202 -4.20 -0.44 -7.45
CA ALA A 202 -5.33 -0.04 -6.61
C ALA A 202 -5.66 1.46 -6.74
N VAL A 203 -4.63 2.32 -6.75
CA VAL A 203 -4.79 3.76 -6.99
C VAL A 203 -5.37 4.02 -8.38
N LEU A 204 -4.79 3.42 -9.43
CA LEU A 204 -5.26 3.64 -10.81
C LEU A 204 -6.71 3.18 -11.01
N VAL A 205 -7.06 1.99 -10.51
CA VAL A 205 -8.42 1.44 -10.59
C VAL A 205 -9.42 2.32 -9.85
N SER A 206 -9.08 2.77 -8.64
CA SER A 206 -9.93 3.69 -7.88
C SER A 206 -10.16 5.01 -8.63
N LEU A 207 -9.10 5.60 -9.19
CA LEU A 207 -9.21 6.84 -9.97
C LEU A 207 -10.01 6.62 -11.25
N MET A 208 -9.87 5.48 -11.92
CA MET A 208 -10.66 5.14 -13.11
C MET A 208 -12.15 5.05 -12.77
N LEU A 209 -12.52 4.43 -11.64
CA LEU A 209 -13.92 4.36 -11.21
C LEU A 209 -14.52 5.76 -10.97
N LEU A 210 -13.74 6.68 -10.40
CA LEU A 210 -14.15 8.07 -10.16
C LEU A 210 -14.26 8.86 -11.47
N ILE A 211 -13.21 8.86 -12.30
CA ILE A 211 -13.14 9.61 -13.56
C ILE A 211 -14.21 9.15 -14.55
N ARG A 212 -14.52 7.85 -14.55
CA ARG A 212 -15.56 7.25 -15.40
C ARG A 212 -16.97 7.35 -14.79
N ASN A 213 -17.12 8.01 -13.63
CA ASN A 213 -18.39 8.23 -12.93
C ASN A 213 -19.12 6.93 -12.56
N VAL A 214 -18.39 5.85 -12.27
CA VAL A 214 -18.99 4.59 -11.76
C VAL A 214 -19.37 4.74 -10.29
N VAL A 215 -18.56 5.46 -9.52
CA VAL A 215 -18.80 5.74 -8.09
C VAL A 215 -18.55 7.22 -7.81
N ARG A 216 -19.16 7.75 -6.75
CA ARG A 216 -18.92 9.12 -6.28
C ARG A 216 -17.71 9.15 -5.34
N CYS A 217 -17.01 10.29 -5.28
CA CYS A 217 -15.88 10.48 -4.35
C CYS A 217 -16.24 10.17 -2.89
N SER A 218 -17.45 10.55 -2.46
CA SER A 218 -17.96 10.29 -1.10
C SER A 218 -18.19 8.80 -0.77
N MET A 219 -18.19 7.92 -1.78
CA MET A 219 -18.34 6.47 -1.60
C MET A 219 -16.98 5.76 -1.52
N VAL A 220 -15.88 6.44 -1.87
CA VAL A 220 -14.55 5.85 -1.88
C VAL A 220 -13.85 6.19 -0.58
N GLU A 221 -13.54 5.15 0.19
CA GLU A 221 -12.69 5.24 1.38
C GLU A 221 -11.24 5.58 0.96
N PRO A 222 -10.40 6.12 1.85
CA PRO A 222 -9.02 6.44 1.52
C PRO A 222 -8.29 5.25 0.90
N VAL A 223 -7.75 5.40 -0.32
CA VAL A 223 -7.00 4.34 -0.99
C VAL A 223 -5.67 4.17 -0.26
N VAL A 224 -5.42 2.99 0.31
CA VAL A 224 -4.22 2.74 1.12
C VAL A 224 -3.26 1.86 0.37
N THR A 225 -2.04 2.33 0.15
CA THR A 225 -0.97 1.56 -0.50
C THR A 225 0.16 1.24 0.48
N PHE A 226 0.84 0.12 0.29
CA PHE A 226 1.99 -0.29 1.10
C PHE A 226 3.20 -0.55 0.20
N GLY A 227 4.28 0.23 0.37
CA GLY A 227 5.51 0.06 -0.39
C GLY A 227 5.35 0.21 -1.90
N SER A 228 4.32 0.92 -2.36
CA SER A 228 3.97 0.99 -3.77
C SER A 228 4.78 2.04 -4.52
N PRO A 229 5.29 1.74 -5.73
CA PRO A 229 5.90 2.76 -6.58
C PRO A 229 4.85 3.79 -6.98
N PHE A 230 5.26 5.05 -7.04
CA PHE A 230 4.44 6.10 -7.64
C PHE A 230 4.48 5.96 -9.16
N VAL A 231 3.33 6.15 -9.79
CA VAL A 231 3.14 5.87 -11.23
C VAL A 231 2.51 7.04 -11.98
N LEU A 232 2.24 8.15 -11.29
CA LEU A 232 1.62 9.35 -11.85
C LEU A 232 2.61 10.52 -11.81
N CYS A 233 2.59 11.30 -12.89
CA CYS A 233 3.22 12.60 -12.99
C CYS A 233 2.12 13.65 -13.18
N GLY A 234 2.00 14.54 -12.19
CA GLY A 234 0.87 15.47 -12.08
C GLY A 234 -0.28 14.90 -11.25
N GLY A 235 -1.51 15.32 -11.56
CA GLY A 235 -2.71 14.70 -10.97
C GLY A 235 -3.07 15.14 -9.56
N ARG A 236 -2.38 16.12 -8.95
CA ARG A 236 -2.80 16.71 -7.65
C ARG A 236 -4.19 17.33 -7.66
N LYS A 237 -4.72 17.68 -8.84
CA LYS A 237 -6.12 18.15 -8.97
C LYS A 237 -7.14 17.00 -9.00
N LEU A 238 -6.69 15.75 -9.08
CA LEU A 238 -7.51 14.53 -8.99
C LEU A 238 -7.77 14.11 -7.54
N LEU A 239 -7.41 14.96 -6.56
CA LEU A 239 -7.39 14.67 -5.12
C LEU A 239 -8.78 14.71 -4.43
N ASP A 240 -9.88 14.55 -5.17
CA ASP A 240 -11.14 14.21 -4.50
C ASP A 240 -11.07 12.81 -3.86
N ALA A 241 -10.14 11.96 -4.32
CA ALA A 241 -9.77 10.71 -3.66
C ALA A 241 -8.70 10.95 -2.58
N GLN A 242 -9.00 10.54 -1.35
CA GLN A 242 -7.99 10.46 -0.29
C GLN A 242 -7.09 9.27 -0.55
N ILE A 243 -5.77 9.47 -0.60
CA ILE A 243 -4.78 8.40 -0.84
C ILE A 243 -3.76 8.43 0.29
N TYR A 244 -3.54 7.30 0.93
CA TYR A 244 -2.53 7.10 1.96
C TYR A 244 -1.42 6.19 1.45
N ASN A 245 -0.22 6.76 1.31
CA ASN A 245 0.96 6.04 0.86
C ASN A 245 1.78 5.60 2.06
N VAL A 246 1.59 4.35 2.50
CA VAL A 246 2.36 3.76 3.60
C VAL A 246 3.70 3.28 3.07
N ILE A 247 4.78 3.85 3.58
CA ILE A 247 6.16 3.51 3.20
C ILE A 247 6.94 3.12 4.45
N MET A 248 7.59 1.96 4.41
CA MET A 248 8.65 1.67 5.38
C MET A 248 9.86 2.56 5.08
N HIS A 249 10.39 3.19 6.12
CA HIS A 249 11.47 4.21 6.06
C HIS A 249 12.65 3.92 5.11
N ARG A 250 12.98 2.65 4.84
CA ARG A 250 14.09 2.23 3.97
C ARG A 250 13.65 1.38 2.76
N ASP A 251 12.35 1.27 2.50
CA ASP A 251 11.84 0.58 1.31
C ASP A 251 12.23 1.36 0.04
N ILE A 252 12.94 0.70 -0.85
CA ILE A 252 13.44 1.30 -2.10
C ILE A 252 12.37 1.41 -3.18
N VAL A 253 11.34 0.56 -3.16
CA VAL A 253 10.36 0.44 -4.24
C VAL A 253 9.56 1.74 -4.46
N PRO A 254 8.99 2.38 -3.43
CA PRO A 254 8.32 3.67 -3.60
C PRO A 254 9.25 4.81 -4.04
N ARG A 255 10.57 4.64 -3.84
CA ARG A 255 11.58 5.68 -4.01
C ARG A 255 12.28 5.60 -5.37
N GLY A 256 12.33 4.44 -6.00
CA GLY A 256 13.14 4.18 -7.20
C GLY A 256 12.88 5.14 -8.36
N PHE A 257 11.61 5.48 -8.64
CA PHE A 257 11.23 6.40 -9.73
C PHE A 257 10.89 7.82 -9.28
N SER A 258 11.04 8.06 -7.98
CA SER A 258 10.61 9.26 -7.28
C SER A 258 11.79 10.00 -6.64
N CYS A 259 12.99 9.42 -6.75
CA CYS A 259 14.25 10.02 -6.35
C CYS A 259 14.80 10.97 -7.42
N ASN A 260 15.77 11.78 -7.03
CA ASN A 260 16.48 12.70 -7.91
C ASN A 260 17.41 11.87 -8.81
N ILE A 261 17.02 11.70 -10.06
CA ILE A 261 17.78 10.91 -11.02
C ILE A 261 19.00 11.74 -11.46
N PRO A 262 20.23 11.21 -11.30
CA PRO A 262 21.45 11.87 -11.81
C PRO A 262 21.36 12.26 -13.28
N GLY A 263 21.88 13.44 -13.63
CA GLY A 263 21.76 14.00 -14.97
C GLY A 263 22.27 13.08 -16.08
N PHE A 264 23.39 12.40 -15.87
CA PHE A 264 23.92 11.43 -16.84
C PHE A 264 22.96 10.25 -17.09
N LEU A 265 22.25 9.76 -16.06
CA LEU A 265 21.23 8.71 -16.22
C LEU A 265 20.02 9.21 -16.99
N ILE A 266 19.59 10.47 -16.77
CA ILE A 266 18.52 11.09 -17.55
C ILE A 266 18.89 11.14 -19.04
N SER A 267 20.13 11.54 -19.36
CA SER A 267 20.62 11.59 -20.74
C SER A 267 20.60 10.20 -21.39
N ILE A 268 21.06 9.16 -20.68
CA ILE A 268 21.01 7.77 -21.15
C ILE A 268 19.57 7.32 -21.39
N LEU A 269 18.66 7.55 -20.43
CA LEU A 269 17.26 7.19 -20.55
C LEU A 269 16.59 7.85 -21.77
N LYS A 270 16.89 9.13 -22.04
CA LYS A 270 16.37 9.87 -23.20
C LYS A 270 16.93 9.36 -24.53
N LEU A 271 18.21 8.96 -24.57
CA LEU A 271 18.81 8.33 -25.77
C LEU A 271 18.09 7.03 -26.13
N PHE A 272 17.76 6.22 -25.13
CA PHE A 272 17.03 4.97 -25.35
C PHE A 272 15.56 5.19 -25.71
N LYS A 273 14.93 6.28 -25.24
CA LYS A 273 13.48 6.48 -25.36
C LYS A 273 13.07 7.94 -25.61
N ARG A 274 12.57 8.19 -26.83
CA ARG A 274 12.09 9.52 -27.24
C ARG A 274 10.91 10.04 -26.42
N SER A 275 10.03 9.17 -25.92
CA SER A 275 8.86 9.56 -25.11
C SER A 275 9.21 10.28 -23.81
N LEU A 276 10.45 10.12 -23.32
CA LEU A 276 10.93 10.80 -22.11
C LEU A 276 11.33 12.26 -22.36
N HIS A 277 11.50 12.70 -23.60
CA HIS A 277 11.80 14.10 -23.90
C HIS A 277 10.65 15.04 -23.55
N SER A 278 9.40 14.58 -23.59
CA SER A 278 8.22 15.36 -23.23
C SER A 278 7.68 15.05 -21.83
N HIS A 279 8.45 14.37 -20.98
CA HIS A 279 7.99 13.98 -19.64
C HIS A 279 8.16 15.14 -18.65
N PRO A 280 7.08 15.77 -18.15
CA PRO A 280 7.18 17.01 -17.36
C PRO A 280 8.00 16.84 -16.08
N CYS A 281 7.66 15.84 -15.27
CA CYS A 281 8.36 15.59 -14.00
C CYS A 281 9.86 15.35 -14.19
N LEU A 282 10.24 14.55 -15.19
CA LEU A 282 11.64 14.21 -15.44
C LEU A 282 12.45 15.44 -15.90
N ASN A 283 11.83 16.29 -16.71
CA ASN A 283 12.49 17.46 -17.28
C ASN A 283 12.62 18.62 -16.28
N GLU A 284 11.58 18.84 -15.48
CA GLU A 284 11.50 19.97 -14.56
C GLU A 284 12.08 19.65 -13.18
N ASN A 285 11.87 18.41 -12.71
CA ASN A 285 12.12 18.03 -11.31
C ASN A 285 13.10 16.85 -11.16
N LYS A 286 13.65 16.32 -12.27
CA LYS A 286 14.62 15.21 -12.30
C LYS A 286 14.11 13.89 -11.68
N PHE A 287 12.81 13.67 -11.54
CA PHE A 287 12.20 12.39 -11.14
C PHE A 287 11.12 11.97 -12.15
N MET A 288 10.77 10.68 -12.22
CA MET A 288 9.73 10.23 -13.16
C MET A 288 8.32 10.39 -12.58
N TYR A 289 8.09 9.97 -11.34
CA TYR A 289 6.75 10.01 -10.74
C TYR A 289 6.80 10.60 -9.33
N SER A 290 5.69 11.18 -8.89
CA SER A 290 5.56 11.81 -7.56
C SER A 290 4.44 11.17 -6.75
N PRO A 291 4.56 11.14 -5.40
CA PRO A 291 3.44 10.73 -4.55
C PRO A 291 2.20 11.59 -4.80
N LEU A 292 1.04 10.94 -4.79
CA LEU A 292 -0.27 11.55 -4.77
C LEU A 292 -0.94 11.20 -3.44
N GLY A 293 -1.45 12.21 -2.72
CA GLY A 293 -2.04 12.04 -1.38
C GLY A 293 -1.02 12.14 -0.26
N GLU A 294 -1.39 11.63 0.91
CA GLU A 294 -0.59 11.72 2.13
C GLU A 294 0.51 10.65 2.16
N LEU A 295 1.63 11.00 2.80
CA LEU A 295 2.77 10.11 2.99
C LEU A 295 2.84 9.67 4.44
N LEU A 296 2.64 8.37 4.67
CA LEU A 296 2.71 7.76 6.00
C LEU A 296 4.00 6.94 6.12
N ILE A 297 4.91 7.35 6.99
CA ILE A 297 6.25 6.79 7.13
C ILE A 297 6.33 5.87 8.35
N LEU A 298 6.58 4.59 8.09
CA LEU A 298 6.70 3.56 9.11
C LEU A 298 8.17 3.25 9.41
N GLN A 299 8.61 3.51 10.64
CA GLN A 299 9.92 3.10 11.13
C GLN A 299 9.76 1.87 12.05
N PRO A 300 10.28 0.69 11.65
CA PRO A 300 10.18 -0.54 12.42
C PRO A 300 11.11 -0.52 13.64
N ASN A 301 11.21 -1.67 14.31
CA ASN A 301 12.22 -1.86 15.36
C ASN A 301 13.63 -1.86 14.77
N ALA A 302 14.58 -1.27 15.48
CA ALA A 302 15.99 -1.24 15.10
C ALA A 302 16.61 -2.64 14.90
N LYS A 303 16.05 -3.67 15.54
CA LYS A 303 16.42 -5.08 15.33
C LYS A 303 15.99 -5.63 13.97
N SER A 304 14.92 -5.07 13.40
CA SER A 304 14.39 -5.48 12.09
C SER A 304 15.02 -4.69 10.96
N SER A 305 15.26 -3.40 11.15
CA SER A 305 15.93 -2.54 10.16
C SER A 305 16.60 -1.36 10.86
N PRO A 306 17.82 -0.95 10.45
CA PRO A 306 18.49 0.20 11.06
C PRO A 306 17.70 1.50 10.86
N GLY A 307 17.73 2.40 11.85
CA GLY A 307 16.97 3.65 11.82
C GLY A 307 17.28 4.55 10.61
N HIS A 308 16.30 5.37 10.23
CA HIS A 308 16.45 6.36 9.17
C HIS A 308 17.24 7.58 9.66
N PRO A 309 18.15 8.17 8.86
CA PRO A 309 18.91 9.34 9.30
C PRO A 309 18.01 10.54 9.65
N LEU A 310 16.95 10.77 8.86
CA LEU A 310 16.02 11.91 9.04
C LEU A 310 14.93 11.69 10.09
N LEU A 311 14.66 10.45 10.49
CA LEU A 311 13.58 10.18 11.44
C LEU A 311 14.08 10.24 12.88
N PRO A 312 13.22 10.61 13.86
CA PRO A 312 13.53 10.41 15.27
C PRO A 312 13.90 8.94 15.55
N PRO A 313 14.83 8.68 16.47
CA PRO A 313 15.16 7.31 16.88
C PRO A 313 13.94 6.57 17.45
N GLY A 314 13.84 5.27 17.19
CA GLY A 314 12.82 4.39 17.76
C GLY A 314 11.74 3.94 16.79
N THR A 315 10.86 3.07 17.25
CA THR A 315 9.76 2.51 16.45
C THR A 315 8.56 3.44 16.50
N ALA A 316 8.10 3.89 15.35
CA ALA A 316 7.01 4.85 15.24
C ALA A 316 6.36 4.81 13.86
N PHE A 317 5.16 5.38 13.78
CA PHE A 317 4.42 5.55 12.53
C PHE A 317 4.02 7.01 12.39
N TYR A 318 4.56 7.67 11.38
CA TYR A 318 4.41 9.10 11.19
C TYR A 318 3.53 9.41 9.97
N ALA A 319 2.72 10.47 10.05
CA ALA A 319 2.19 11.18 8.91
C ALA A 319 3.09 12.40 8.65
N LEU A 320 3.43 12.63 7.38
CA LEU A 320 4.18 13.82 6.99
C LEU A 320 3.22 14.99 6.77
N ASP A 321 3.45 16.11 7.45
CA ASP A 321 2.70 17.34 7.26
C ASP A 321 2.93 17.87 5.85
N THR A 322 1.85 17.94 5.07
CA THR A 322 1.85 18.56 3.76
C THR A 322 0.93 19.79 3.68
N THR A 323 0.32 20.19 4.80
CA THR A 323 -0.65 21.29 4.91
C THR A 323 0.01 22.68 4.85
N GLY A 324 1.31 22.74 5.14
CA GLY A 324 2.12 23.96 5.04
C GLY A 324 2.43 24.40 3.61
N CYS A 325 3.45 25.25 3.46
CA CYS A 325 3.90 25.74 2.15
C CYS A 325 4.22 24.56 1.21
N LYS A 326 3.63 24.56 0.00
CA LYS A 326 3.79 23.47 -0.99
C LYS A 326 5.25 23.17 -1.29
N ASP A 327 6.10 24.20 -1.36
CA ASP A 327 7.51 24.04 -1.66
C ASP A 327 8.25 23.35 -0.52
N THR A 328 7.91 23.69 0.74
CA THR A 328 8.45 23.02 1.93
C THR A 328 8.03 21.56 1.98
N SER A 329 6.75 21.27 1.75
CA SER A 329 6.22 19.90 1.73
C SER A 329 6.88 19.06 0.64
N ASN A 330 7.02 19.60 -0.58
CA ASN A 330 7.67 18.94 -1.70
C ASN A 330 9.15 18.67 -1.43
N ALA A 331 9.86 19.65 -0.86
CA ALA A 331 11.27 19.53 -0.53
C ALA A 331 11.49 18.51 0.60
N ALA A 332 10.61 18.43 1.60
CA ALA A 332 10.67 17.42 2.66
C ALA A 332 10.44 16.01 2.11
N ILE A 333 9.40 15.82 1.28
CA ILE A 333 9.16 14.55 0.56
C ILE A 333 10.41 14.17 -0.25
N ASN A 334 10.94 15.10 -1.04
CA ASN A 334 12.14 14.88 -1.85
C ASN A 334 13.33 14.45 -0.97
N GLY A 335 13.62 15.19 0.10
CA GLY A 335 14.70 14.86 1.04
C GLY A 335 14.57 13.47 1.64
N PHE A 336 13.36 13.06 2.02
CA PHE A 336 13.08 11.70 2.51
C PHE A 336 13.27 10.64 1.43
N LEU A 337 12.70 10.83 0.24
CA LEU A 337 12.81 9.87 -0.86
C LEU A 337 14.26 9.71 -1.36
N ASN A 338 15.14 10.67 -1.08
CA ASN A 338 16.56 10.66 -1.49
C ASN A 338 17.56 10.34 -0.37
N SER A 339 17.12 10.07 0.87
CA SER A 339 18.02 9.79 1.99
C SER A 339 17.75 8.41 2.59
N PRO A 340 18.70 7.47 2.68
CA PRO A 340 19.87 7.35 1.79
C PRO A 340 19.41 7.10 0.35
N HIS A 341 20.11 7.64 -0.65
CA HIS A 341 19.61 7.63 -2.02
C HIS A 341 19.32 6.21 -2.55
N PRO A 342 18.13 5.92 -3.11
CA PRO A 342 17.73 4.55 -3.43
C PRO A 342 18.63 3.87 -4.46
N LEU A 343 19.21 4.63 -5.39
CA LEU A 343 20.23 4.09 -6.31
C LEU A 343 21.46 3.54 -5.58
N GLN A 344 21.88 4.12 -4.45
CA GLN A 344 23.00 3.58 -3.67
C GLN A 344 22.67 2.20 -3.13
N THR A 345 21.44 1.99 -2.66
CA THR A 345 20.96 0.67 -2.21
C THR A 345 20.81 -0.31 -3.36
N LEU A 346 20.30 0.14 -4.52
CA LEU A 346 20.15 -0.72 -5.70
C LEU A 346 21.50 -1.22 -6.26
N PHE A 347 22.55 -0.42 -6.16
CA PHE A 347 23.90 -0.81 -6.59
C PHE A 347 24.68 -1.61 -5.53
N ASP A 348 24.14 -1.78 -4.32
CA ASP A 348 24.76 -2.60 -3.28
C ASP A 348 24.30 -4.06 -3.41
N GLY A 349 25.22 -4.96 -3.74
CA GLY A 349 24.94 -6.39 -3.84
C GLY A 349 24.41 -7.00 -2.53
N LYS A 350 24.74 -6.43 -1.36
CA LYS A 350 24.24 -6.88 -0.05
C LYS A 350 22.79 -6.43 0.23
N ALA A 351 22.22 -5.56 -0.59
CA ALA A 351 20.84 -5.13 -0.43
C ALA A 351 19.82 -6.22 -0.84
N TYR A 352 20.26 -7.21 -1.61
CA TYR A 352 19.44 -8.30 -2.15
C TYR A 352 19.56 -9.58 -1.32
N GLY A 353 18.61 -10.50 -1.53
CA GLY A 353 18.49 -11.75 -0.76
C GLY A 353 17.54 -11.62 0.43
N ASP A 354 17.30 -12.73 1.11
CA ASP A 354 16.29 -12.83 2.19
C ASP A 354 16.61 -11.93 3.38
N ASP A 355 17.90 -11.79 3.71
CA ASP A 355 18.43 -10.90 4.75
C ASP A 355 18.76 -9.49 4.23
N GLY A 356 18.55 -9.24 2.94
CA GLY A 356 18.86 -7.99 2.28
C GLY A 356 17.90 -6.87 2.67
N THR A 357 18.39 -5.63 2.66
CA THR A 357 17.56 -4.45 3.00
C THR A 357 16.29 -4.30 2.15
N VAL A 358 16.29 -4.82 0.91
CA VAL A 358 15.10 -4.84 0.05
C VAL A 358 14.04 -5.78 0.61
N SER A 359 14.39 -7.04 0.87
CA SER A 359 13.47 -8.02 1.48
C SER A 359 12.93 -7.53 2.83
N LEU A 360 13.83 -7.06 3.71
CA LEU A 360 13.50 -6.62 5.06
C LEU A 360 12.52 -5.45 5.12
N ASN A 361 12.60 -4.52 4.16
CA ASN A 361 11.79 -3.29 4.18
C ASN A 361 10.66 -3.29 3.16
N HIS A 362 10.69 -4.19 2.17
CA HIS A 362 9.67 -4.24 1.13
C HIS A 362 8.69 -5.41 1.31
N ASP A 363 9.05 -6.50 2.00
CA ASP A 363 8.10 -7.62 2.12
C ASP A 363 6.77 -7.22 2.79
N SER A 364 5.65 -7.75 2.27
CA SER A 364 4.32 -7.40 2.78
C SER A 364 4.14 -7.75 4.27
N SER A 365 4.79 -8.82 4.73
CA SER A 365 4.77 -9.22 6.13
C SER A 365 5.56 -8.26 7.02
N SER A 366 6.61 -7.61 6.47
CA SER A 366 7.42 -6.62 7.19
C SER A 366 6.59 -5.38 7.52
N TYR A 367 5.78 -4.88 6.58
CA TYR A 367 4.81 -3.81 6.83
C TYR A 367 3.85 -4.17 7.97
N LEU A 368 3.21 -5.34 7.88
CA LEU A 368 2.28 -5.81 8.90
C LEU A 368 2.94 -5.95 10.28
N LYS A 369 4.13 -6.56 10.35
CA LYS A 369 4.91 -6.73 11.58
C LYS A 369 5.27 -5.38 12.19
N ALA A 370 5.69 -4.43 11.38
CA ALA A 370 6.09 -3.10 11.83
C ALA A 370 4.90 -2.31 12.39
N ILE A 371 3.75 -2.26 11.69
CA ILE A 371 2.54 -1.57 12.21
C ILE A 371 2.08 -2.21 13.53
N LYS A 372 2.03 -3.56 13.59
CA LYS A 372 1.70 -4.28 14.83
C LYS A 372 2.71 -3.98 15.95
N GLY A 373 3.98 -3.79 15.62
CA GLY A 373 5.02 -3.38 16.55
C GLY A 373 4.72 -2.02 17.21
N VAL A 374 4.38 -1.01 16.39
CA VAL A 374 4.00 0.32 16.87
C VAL A 374 2.73 0.25 17.73
N LEU A 375 1.70 -0.47 17.28
CA LEU A 375 0.46 -0.67 18.04
C LEU A 375 0.72 -1.31 19.42
N ARG A 376 1.58 -2.34 19.49
CA ARG A 376 1.94 -2.99 20.76
C ARG A 376 2.67 -2.04 21.71
N LEU A 377 3.57 -1.20 21.20
CA LEU A 377 4.25 -0.19 22.01
C LEU A 377 3.23 0.80 22.57
N HIS A 378 2.30 1.29 21.75
CA HIS A 378 1.26 2.20 22.21
C HIS A 378 0.36 1.55 23.28
N ILE A 379 -0.09 0.32 23.05
CA ILE A 379 -0.92 -0.42 24.02
C ILE A 379 -0.16 -0.60 25.35
N ARG A 380 1.12 -0.95 25.30
CA ARG A 380 1.97 -1.10 26.50
C ARG A 380 2.20 0.22 27.23
N ALA A 381 2.37 1.32 26.51
CA ALA A 381 2.58 2.64 27.11
C ALA A 381 1.29 3.21 27.72
N THR A 382 0.14 2.99 27.09
CA THR A 382 -1.11 3.69 27.44
C THR A 382 -2.10 2.83 28.24
N ILE A 383 -2.28 1.56 27.86
CA ILE A 383 -3.34 0.70 28.41
C ILE A 383 -2.85 -0.08 29.63
N VAL A 384 -1.64 -0.62 29.58
CA VAL A 384 -1.10 -1.44 30.68
C VAL A 384 -1.01 -0.66 32.01
N PRO A 385 -0.53 0.60 32.05
CA PRO A 385 -0.53 1.38 33.28
C PRO A 385 -1.94 1.64 33.82
N LYS A 386 -2.88 2.04 32.95
CA LYS A 386 -4.28 2.30 33.33
C LYS A 386 -4.99 1.05 33.87
N LEU A 387 -4.73 -0.11 33.28
CA LEU A 387 -5.29 -1.39 33.79
C LEU A 387 -4.67 -1.78 35.13
N ARG A 388 -3.36 -1.55 35.32
CA ARG A 388 -2.68 -1.78 36.59
C ARG A 388 -3.23 -0.86 37.68
N GLU A 389 -3.46 0.41 37.37
CA GLU A 389 -4.07 1.39 38.26
C GLU A 389 -5.51 1.00 38.61
N LYS A 390 -6.36 0.67 37.63
CA LYS A 390 -7.73 0.18 37.89
C LYS A 390 -7.75 -1.08 38.74
N LYS A 391 -6.87 -2.05 38.47
CA LYS A 391 -6.72 -3.24 39.33
C LYS A 391 -6.29 -2.86 40.75
N SER A 392 -5.35 -1.93 40.89
CA SER A 392 -4.90 -1.42 42.19
C SER A 392 -6.01 -0.70 42.96
N LEU A 393 -6.88 0.04 42.29
CA LEU A 393 -8.03 0.73 42.90
C LEU A 393 -9.16 -0.25 43.30
N LEU A 394 -9.36 -1.32 42.53
CA LEU A 394 -10.35 -2.35 42.84
C LEU A 394 -9.88 -3.32 43.93
N TRP A 395 -8.56 -3.46 44.13
CA TRP A 395 -8.00 -4.39 45.11
C TRP A 395 -8.49 -4.13 46.56
N PRO A 396 -8.48 -2.88 47.09
CA PRO A 396 -9.08 -2.57 48.38
C PRO A 396 -10.59 -2.87 48.47
N LEU A 397 -11.35 -2.69 47.39
CA LEU A 397 -12.80 -2.95 47.35
C LEU A 397 -13.14 -4.45 47.32
N LEU A 398 -12.24 -5.27 46.78
CA LEU A 398 -12.40 -6.73 46.75
C LEU A 398 -11.91 -7.40 48.04
N VAL A 399 -11.01 -6.74 48.78
CA VAL A 399 -10.43 -7.24 50.03
C VAL A 399 -11.03 -6.54 51.27
N SER A 400 -11.94 -5.56 51.08
CA SER A 400 -12.58 -4.89 52.21
C SER A 400 -13.41 -5.89 53.01
N PRO A 401 -13.14 -6.03 54.32
CA PRO A 401 -13.83 -7.01 55.15
C PRO A 401 -15.31 -6.62 55.30
N SER A 402 -16.19 -7.63 55.38
CA SER A 402 -17.64 -7.38 55.42
C SER A 402 -18.03 -6.59 56.69
N PRO A 403 -19.08 -5.75 56.65
CA PRO A 403 -19.53 -4.94 57.79
C PRO A 403 -19.79 -5.74 59.08
N ASN A 404 -20.03 -7.05 58.98
CA ASN A 404 -20.27 -7.92 60.13
C ASN A 404 -19.01 -8.22 60.95
N SER A 405 -17.81 -7.95 60.41
CA SER A 405 -16.54 -8.12 61.13
C SER A 405 -16.20 -6.94 62.05
N TRP A 406 -16.94 -5.84 61.97
CA TRP A 406 -16.67 -4.59 62.72
C TRP A 406 -17.21 -4.61 64.16
N GLN A 407 -17.88 -5.69 64.58
CA GLN A 407 -18.56 -5.75 65.89
C GLN A 407 -17.69 -6.28 67.05
N HIS A 408 -16.42 -6.66 66.83
CA HIS A 408 -15.60 -7.26 67.90
C HIS A 408 -14.62 -6.32 68.63
N GLU A 409 -14.54 -5.04 68.29
CA GLU A 409 -13.69 -4.06 69.01
C GLU A 409 -14.47 -3.11 69.93
N ARG A 410 -15.41 -3.64 70.70
CA ARG A 410 -15.94 -2.93 71.88
C ARG A 410 -16.03 -3.87 73.07
N ASN A 411 -14.88 -4.12 73.70
CA ASN A 411 -14.83 -4.33 75.15
C ASN A 411 -13.39 -4.12 75.66
N PRO A 412 -13.11 -3.01 76.37
CA PRO A 412 -11.85 -2.88 77.09
C PRO A 412 -11.91 -3.82 78.31
N LYS A 413 -10.95 -4.76 78.42
CA LYS A 413 -10.80 -5.53 79.66
C LYS A 413 -10.22 -4.62 80.75
N PRO A 414 -10.73 -4.68 82.00
CA PRO A 414 -10.19 -3.90 83.09
C PRO A 414 -8.84 -4.46 83.53
N ALA A 415 -7.98 -3.56 84.00
CA ALA A 415 -6.69 -3.86 84.60
C ALA A 415 -6.86 -4.71 85.86
N ASN A 416 -5.98 -5.69 86.02
CA ASN A 416 -5.57 -6.24 87.31
C ASN A 416 -4.05 -6.24 87.34
#